data_AF-A0A561D5C2-F1
#
_entry.id   AF-A0A561D5C2-F1
#
_cell.length_a   1.000
_cell.length_b   1.000
_cell.length_c   1.000
_cell.angle_alpha   90.00
_cell.angle_beta   90.00
_cell.angle_gamma   90.00
#
_symmetry.space_group_name_H-M   'P 1'
#
loop_
_entity.id
_entity.type
_entity.pdbx_description
1 polymer ?
#
loop_
_entity_poly.entity_id
_entity_poly.type
_entity_poly.pdbx_seq_one_letter_code
_entity_poly.pdbx_strand_id
1 'polypeptide(L)'
;MDLNTFIRLYQAFLKECEQKGWMIEILIEEFGNYLAAITNLDGIEVQFYIELDLENCVQLNGATNQSKLDYGVIRDEGKGDLFAKEVLDEFHQYWVKHIPKRYSSFILNKR
;
A
#
# COMPACT_ATOMS: atom_id res chain seq x y z
N MET A 1 9.70 6.45 -1.74
CA MET A 1 8.85 6.27 -2.95
C MET A 1 8.38 7.66 -3.35
N ASP A 2 8.28 7.97 -4.65
CA ASP A 2 7.67 9.24 -5.08
C ASP A 2 6.13 9.11 -5.16
N LEU A 3 5.43 10.24 -5.13
CA LEU A 3 3.97 10.29 -5.09
C LEU A 3 3.31 9.60 -6.30
N ASN A 4 3.87 9.73 -7.50
CA ASN A 4 3.28 9.11 -8.69
C ASN A 4 3.38 7.58 -8.64
N THR A 5 4.52 7.06 -8.17
CA THR A 5 4.70 5.62 -7.94
C THR A 5 3.72 5.12 -6.88
N PHE A 6 3.52 5.89 -5.80
CA PHE A 6 2.57 5.56 -4.74
C PHE A 6 1.11 5.52 -5.24
N ILE A 7 0.66 6.55 -5.95
CA ILE A 7 -0.71 6.63 -6.51
C ILE A 7 -0.98 5.42 -7.41
N ARG A 8 -0.03 5.09 -8.30
CA ARG A 8 -0.16 3.94 -9.20
C ARG A 8 -0.28 2.62 -8.45
N LEU A 9 0.51 2.46 -7.39
CA LEU A 9 0.51 1.26 -6.57
C LEU A 9 -0.84 1.06 -5.88
N TYR A 10 -1.33 2.13 -5.23
CA TYR A 10 -2.63 2.10 -4.56
C TYR A 10 -3.77 1.78 -5.52
N GLN A 11 -3.88 2.50 -6.63
CA GLN A 11 -4.95 2.31 -7.61
C GLN A 11 -4.92 0.90 -8.23
N ALA A 12 -3.73 0.38 -8.51
CA ALA A 12 -3.59 -0.97 -9.07
C ALA A 12 -3.94 -2.06 -8.04
N PHE A 13 -3.59 -1.89 -6.76
CA PHE A 13 -4.01 -2.80 -5.70
C PHE A 13 -5.54 -2.85 -5.56
N LEU A 14 -6.20 -1.69 -5.52
CA LEU A 14 -7.67 -1.64 -5.44
C LEU A 14 -8.33 -2.32 -6.65
N LYS A 15 -7.76 -2.16 -7.84
CA LYS A 15 -8.24 -2.84 -9.04
C LYS A 15 -8.09 -4.37 -8.95
N GLU A 16 -7.01 -4.88 -8.34
CA GLU A 16 -6.88 -6.33 -8.08
C GLU A 16 -7.95 -6.82 -7.09
N CYS A 17 -8.31 -6.01 -6.09
CA CYS A 17 -9.40 -6.31 -5.17
C CYS A 17 -10.75 -6.38 -5.90
N GLU A 18 -11.06 -5.42 -6.78
CA GLU A 18 -12.26 -5.46 -7.63
C GLU A 18 -12.31 -6.71 -8.51
N GLN A 19 -11.17 -7.10 -9.10
CA GLN A 19 -11.08 -8.31 -9.93
C GLN A 19 -11.31 -9.61 -9.14
N LYS A 20 -11.10 -9.59 -7.82
CA LYS A 20 -11.45 -10.68 -6.91
C LYS A 20 -12.92 -10.70 -6.51
N GLY A 21 -13.68 -9.69 -6.92
CA GLY A 21 -15.09 -9.51 -6.57
C GLY A 21 -15.31 -8.78 -5.25
N TRP A 22 -14.29 -8.14 -4.68
CA TRP A 22 -14.49 -7.24 -3.54
C TRP A 22 -15.00 -5.89 -4.04
N MET A 23 -15.94 -5.31 -3.30
CA MET A 23 -16.42 -3.95 -3.58
C MET A 23 -15.52 -2.93 -2.91
N ILE A 24 -15.25 -1.84 -3.61
CA ILE A 24 -14.35 -0.77 -3.14
C ILE A 24 -15.11 0.55 -3.14
N GLU A 25 -15.02 1.29 -2.04
CA GLU A 25 -15.48 2.66 -1.91
C GLU A 25 -14.32 3.54 -1.43
N ILE A 26 -13.94 4.55 -2.22
CA ILE A 26 -12.88 5.49 -1.84
C ILE A 26 -13.46 6.51 -0.86
N LEU A 27 -12.89 6.56 0.34
CA LEU A 27 -13.33 7.46 1.41
C LEU A 27 -12.45 8.72 1.48
N ILE A 28 -11.14 8.57 1.31
CA ILE A 28 -10.15 9.67 1.37
C ILE A 28 -9.12 9.48 0.25
N GLU A 29 -8.83 10.55 -0.48
CA GLU A 29 -7.80 10.61 -1.51
C GLU A 29 -7.07 11.97 -1.48
N GLU A 30 -6.28 12.23 -0.43
CA GLU A 30 -5.71 13.57 -0.20
C GLU A 30 -4.24 13.54 0.25
N PHE A 31 -3.38 14.27 -0.47
CA PHE A 31 -1.99 14.58 -0.07
C PHE A 31 -1.15 13.38 0.42
N GLY A 32 -1.31 12.22 -0.21
CA GLY A 32 -0.57 11.02 0.18
C GLY A 32 -1.25 10.19 1.29
N ASN A 33 -2.42 10.60 1.78
CA ASN A 33 -3.27 9.84 2.70
C ASN A 33 -4.49 9.30 1.95
N TYR A 34 -4.60 7.98 1.92
CA TYR A 34 -5.58 7.27 1.13
C TYR A 34 -6.31 6.26 2.00
N LEU A 35 -7.64 6.24 1.89
CA LEU A 35 -8.52 5.36 2.65
C LEU A 35 -9.60 4.82 1.73
N ALA A 36 -9.79 3.50 1.73
CA ALA A 36 -10.89 2.85 1.03
C ALA A 36 -11.60 1.85 1.95
N ALA A 37 -12.93 1.85 1.90
CA ALA A 37 -13.72 0.73 2.39
C ALA A 37 -13.65 -0.40 1.36
N ILE A 38 -13.38 -1.61 1.83
CA ILE A 38 -13.29 -2.83 1.05
C ILE A 38 -14.30 -3.81 1.65
N THR A 39 -15.21 -4.32 0.83
CA THR A 39 -16.26 -5.24 1.25
C THR A 39 -16.16 -6.55 0.48
N ASN A 40 -16.04 -7.67 1.19
CA ASN A 40 -15.97 -8.98 0.56
C ASN A 40 -17.34 -9.50 0.09
N LEU A 41 -17.34 -10.68 -0.54
CA LEU A 41 -18.56 -11.32 -1.05
C LEU A 41 -19.56 -11.72 0.05
N ASP A 42 -19.10 -11.84 1.30
CA ASP A 42 -19.95 -12.14 2.45
C ASP A 42 -20.56 -10.87 3.09
N GLY A 43 -20.27 -9.69 2.53
CA GLY A 43 -20.74 -8.40 3.04
C GLY A 43 -19.96 -7.89 4.26
N ILE A 44 -18.79 -8.46 4.52
CA ILE A 44 -17.89 -7.98 5.58
C ILE A 44 -17.07 -6.82 5.03
N GLU A 45 -17.16 -5.67 5.70
CA GLU A 45 -16.41 -4.47 5.37
C GLU A 45 -15.20 -4.28 6.30
N VAL A 46 -14.10 -3.80 5.73
CA VAL A 46 -12.93 -3.28 6.44
C VAL A 46 -12.43 -2.03 5.71
N GLN A 47 -11.66 -1.17 6.39
CA GLN A 47 -11.08 0.00 5.76
C GLN A 47 -9.57 -0.18 5.60
N PHE A 48 -9.08 -0.15 4.37
CA PHE A 48 -7.66 -0.16 4.07
C PHE A 48 -7.14 1.28 4.00
N TYR A 49 -6.11 1.59 4.79
CA TYR A 49 -5.42 2.88 4.74
C TYR A 49 -3.99 2.71 4.26
N ILE A 50 -3.51 3.69 3.52
CA ILE A 50 -2.12 3.80 3.07
C ILE A 50 -1.71 5.27 3.05
N GLU A 51 -0.57 5.56 3.65
CA GLU A 51 -0.08 6.92 3.88
C GLU A 51 1.39 7.01 3.41
N LEU A 52 1.66 8.00 2.58
CA LEU A 52 3.01 8.37 2.17
C LEU A 52 3.47 9.57 3.00
N ASP A 53 4.46 9.36 3.86
CA ASP A 53 5.06 10.41 4.67
C ASP A 53 5.89 11.35 3.78
N LEU A 54 5.22 12.40 3.29
CA LEU A 54 5.81 13.42 2.44
C LEU A 54 6.69 14.40 3.23
N GLU A 55 6.46 14.54 4.54
CA GLU A 55 7.17 15.49 5.41
C GLU A 55 8.56 14.98 5.79
N ASN A 56 8.72 13.67 6.02
CA ASN A 56 10.01 13.05 6.36
C ASN A 56 10.70 12.41 5.15
N CYS A 57 10.74 13.15 4.04
CA CYS A 57 11.40 12.70 2.82
C CYS A 57 12.93 12.81 2.93
N VAL A 58 13.63 11.68 3.04
CA VAL A 58 15.10 11.67 3.11
C VAL A 58 15.69 11.58 1.71
N GLN A 59 16.54 12.55 1.36
CA GLN A 59 17.32 12.51 0.11
C GLN A 59 18.50 11.54 0.29
N LEU A 60 18.44 10.40 -0.41
CA LEU A 60 19.47 9.35 -0.34
C LEU A 60 20.67 9.65 -1.25
N ASN A 61 20.44 10.36 -2.36
CA ASN A 61 21.47 10.90 -3.25
C ASN A 61 20.89 12.07 -4.07
N GLY A 62 21.73 12.71 -4.89
CA GLY A 62 21.36 13.91 -5.68
C GLY A 62 20.16 13.75 -6.63
N ALA A 63 19.61 12.54 -6.82
CA ALA A 63 18.44 12.29 -7.64
C ALA A 63 17.35 11.43 -6.95
N THR A 64 17.58 10.90 -5.75
CA THR A 64 16.70 9.88 -5.14
C THR A 64 16.22 10.32 -3.76
N ASN A 65 14.91 10.48 -3.65
CA ASN A 65 14.19 10.79 -2.42
C ASN A 65 13.44 9.55 -1.91
N GLN A 66 13.49 9.30 -0.60
CA GLN A 66 12.76 8.19 0.04
C GLN A 66 11.91 8.69 1.20
N SER A 67 10.60 8.78 0.95
CA SER A 67 9.54 8.83 1.96
C SER A 67 9.25 7.47 2.58
N LYS A 68 8.81 7.48 3.85
CA LYS A 68 8.24 6.33 4.55
C LYS A 68 6.82 6.08 4.06
N LEU A 69 6.42 4.81 3.98
CA LEU A 69 5.07 4.40 3.65
C LEU A 69 4.52 3.63 4.84
N ASP A 70 3.38 4.05 5.34
CA ASP A 70 2.64 3.37 6.40
C ASP A 70 1.30 2.89 5.85
N TYR A 71 0.81 1.75 6.32
CA TYR A 71 -0.46 1.17 5.86
C TYR A 71 -1.02 0.19 6.86
N GLY A 72 -2.31 -0.10 6.74
CA GLY A 72 -2.99 -1.03 7.61
C GLY A 72 -4.45 -1.23 7.25
N VAL A 73 -5.16 -1.97 8.10
CA VAL A 73 -6.59 -2.21 7.96
C VAL A 73 -7.28 -1.90 9.29
N ILE A 74 -8.34 -1.10 9.21
CA ILE A 74 -9.26 -0.78 10.31
C ILE A 74 -10.50 -1.67 10.15
N ARG A 75 -11.01 -2.18 11.27
CA ARG A 75 -12.19 -3.05 11.31
C ARG A 75 -12.95 -2.81 12.61
N ASP A 76 -14.23 -3.17 12.62
CA ASP A 76 -15.02 -3.20 13.83
C ASP A 76 -14.50 -4.27 14.81
N GLU A 77 -14.57 -3.97 16.11
CA GLU A 77 -14.12 -4.90 17.16
C GLU A 77 -14.93 -6.21 17.11
N GLY A 78 -14.21 -7.34 17.01
CA GLY A 78 -14.81 -8.68 16.94
C GLY A 78 -15.42 -9.05 15.58
N LYS A 79 -15.24 -8.24 14.54
CA LYS A 79 -15.69 -8.53 13.17
C LYS A 79 -14.59 -8.30 12.14
N GLY A 80 -14.68 -9.04 11.04
CA GLY A 80 -13.77 -8.86 9.90
C GLY A 80 -12.33 -9.26 10.20
N ASP A 81 -12.07 -10.04 11.24
CA ASP A 81 -10.71 -10.36 11.65
C ASP A 81 -9.90 -11.07 10.58
N LEU A 82 -10.52 -12.11 10.02
CA LEU A 82 -9.97 -12.90 8.93
C LEU A 82 -9.85 -12.07 7.67
N PHE A 83 -10.86 -11.25 7.37
CA PHE A 83 -10.86 -10.45 6.14
C PHE A 83 -9.84 -9.31 6.19
N ALA A 84 -9.66 -8.64 7.33
CA ALA A 84 -8.62 -7.64 7.51
C ALA A 84 -7.22 -8.23 7.30
N LYS A 85 -6.99 -9.45 7.80
CA LYS A 85 -5.75 -10.18 7.55
C LYS A 85 -5.60 -10.52 6.07
N GLU A 86 -6.66 -10.96 5.41
CA GLU A 86 -6.66 -11.28 3.99
C GLU A 86 -6.30 -10.05 3.13
N VAL A 87 -6.92 -8.90 3.39
CA VAL A 87 -6.60 -7.63 2.70
C VAL A 87 -5.12 -7.27 2.88
N LEU A 88 -4.56 -7.41 4.09
CA LEU A 88 -3.13 -7.17 4.33
C LEU A 88 -2.22 -8.17 3.61
N ASP A 89 -2.55 -9.46 3.67
CA ASP A 89 -1.77 -10.51 3.01
C ASP A 89 -1.77 -10.29 1.48
N GLU A 90 -2.89 -9.85 0.91
CA GLU A 90 -2.99 -9.49 -0.50
C GLU A 90 -2.18 -8.26 -0.86
N PHE A 91 -2.25 -7.20 -0.04
CA PHE A 91 -1.40 -6.03 -0.25
C PHE A 91 0.09 -6.39 -0.17
N HIS A 92 0.51 -7.23 0.78
CA HIS A 92 1.89 -7.70 0.89
C HIS A 92 2.33 -8.51 -0.34
N GLN A 93 1.48 -9.41 -0.84
CA GLN A 93 1.78 -10.18 -2.05
C GLN A 93 1.88 -9.26 -3.27
N TYR A 94 0.96 -8.31 -3.39
CA TYR A 94 0.97 -7.30 -4.44
C TYR A 94 2.26 -6.48 -4.39
N TRP A 95 2.63 -6.00 -3.20
CA TRP A 95 3.84 -5.22 -2.93
C TRP A 95 5.11 -5.96 -3.36
N VAL A 96 5.25 -7.23 -2.98
CA VAL A 96 6.42 -8.07 -3.32
C VAL A 96 6.51 -8.34 -4.82
N LYS A 97 5.39 -8.49 -5.52
CA LYS A 97 5.35 -8.74 -6.97
C LYS A 97 5.68 -7.49 -7.79
N HIS A 98 5.21 -6.33 -7.36
CA HIS A 98 5.16 -5.13 -8.21
C HIS A 98 6.22 -4.07 -7.87
N ILE A 99 6.80 -4.09 -6.66
CA ILE A 99 7.92 -3.21 -6.37
C ILE A 99 9.23 -3.94 -6.62
N PRO A 100 10.10 -3.40 -7.49
CA PRO A 100 11.41 -4.00 -7.70
C PRO A 100 12.15 -4.06 -6.37
N LYS A 101 12.53 -5.28 -5.95
CA LYS A 101 13.58 -5.45 -4.95
C LYS A 101 14.74 -4.57 -5.42
N ARG A 102 15.07 -3.52 -4.66
CA ARG A 102 16.34 -2.82 -4.86
C ARG A 102 17.43 -3.86 -4.58
N TYR A 103 17.82 -4.63 -5.59
CA TYR A 103 19.09 -5.34 -5.60
C TYR A 103 20.15 -4.26 -5.69
N SER A 104 20.45 -3.63 -4.57
CA SER A 104 21.69 -2.90 -4.41
C SER A 104 22.82 -3.91 -4.25
N SER A 105 23.17 -4.60 -5.33
CA SER A 105 24.44 -5.31 -5.40
C SER A 105 25.53 -4.26 -5.62
N PHE A 106 26.11 -3.74 -4.54
CA PHE A 106 27.35 -2.99 -4.63
C PHE A 106 28.50 -3.99 -4.46
N ILE A 107 29.34 -4.15 -5.49
CA ILE A 107 30.64 -4.79 -5.34
C ILE A 107 31.62 -3.68 -4.92
N LEU A 108 32.02 -3.69 -3.65
CA LEU A 108 33.10 -2.83 -3.15
C LEU A 108 34.44 -3.48 -3.54
N ASN A 109 35.13 -2.92 -4.52
CA ASN A 109 36.55 -3.21 -4.71
C ASN A 109 37.38 -2.36 -3.74
N LYS A 110 38.16 -3.02 -2.90
CA LYS A 110 39.16 -2.37 -2.04
C LYS A 110 40.29 -1.79 -2.90
N ARG A 111 40.63 -0.52 -2.70
CA ARG A 111 41.97 0.02 -2.93
C ARG A 111 42.46 0.63 -1.62
#